data_AF-A0A2E7QV52-F1
#
_entry.id   AF-A0A2E7QV52-F1
#
_cell.length_a   1.000
_cell.length_b   1.000
_cell.length_c   1.000
_cell.angle_alpha   90.00
_cell.angle_beta   90.00
_cell.angle_gamma   90.00
#
_symmetry.space_group_name_H-M   'P 1'
#
loop_
_entity.id
_entity.type
_entity.pdbx_description
1 polymer ?
#
loop_
_entity_poly.entity_id
_entity_poly.type
_entity_poly.pdbx_seq_one_letter_code
_entity_poly.pdbx_strand_id
1 'polypeptide(L)'
;MVARAPQIETVINNFTPRFITSGVPLADFQEATNGLINWEDWLPRWSARAEVHEKMGREALEANNELSAADHLTTAALIYHFAKFMAVQFPEEMRATHAKAVECHRLALPHMDPPGERVAIPFEGHRLFGNLRKPKGVQKPPVIIMVPGLEATKEEIFGYAPAFLARGMATLPI
;
A
#
# COMPACT_ATOMS: atom_id res chain seq x y z
N MET A 1 24.19 21.02 -14.41
CA MET A 1 23.04 20.15 -14.09
C MET A 1 23.09 19.93 -12.59
N VAL A 2 22.00 20.20 -11.85
CA VAL A 2 21.98 20.01 -10.40
C VAL A 2 21.92 18.51 -10.11
N ALA A 3 22.83 18.02 -9.27
CA ALA A 3 22.89 16.58 -8.93
C ALA A 3 21.73 16.22 -7.98
N ARG A 4 21.18 15.01 -8.13
CA ARG A 4 20.15 14.49 -7.21
C ARG A 4 20.76 14.16 -5.85
N ALA A 5 19.96 14.28 -4.79
CA ALA A 5 20.33 13.82 -3.46
C ALA A 5 20.67 12.30 -3.49
N PRO A 6 21.75 11.85 -2.83
CA PRO A 6 22.19 10.45 -2.84
C PRO A 6 21.12 9.45 -2.38
N GLN A 7 20.18 9.87 -1.54
CA GLN A 7 19.04 9.08 -1.06
C GLN A 7 18.14 8.69 -2.24
N ILE A 8 17.86 9.61 -3.14
CA ILE A 8 17.00 9.38 -4.32
C ILE A 8 17.66 8.37 -5.25
N GLU A 9 18.95 8.55 -5.55
CA GLU A 9 19.77 7.61 -6.34
C GLU A 9 19.73 6.21 -5.71
N THR A 10 19.94 6.13 -4.40
CA THR A 10 19.89 4.87 -3.65
C THR A 10 18.54 4.19 -3.78
N VAL A 11 17.44 4.93 -3.59
CA VAL A 11 16.09 4.37 -3.69
C VAL A 11 15.81 3.88 -5.11
N ILE A 12 16.06 4.70 -6.13
CA ILE A 12 15.75 4.36 -7.52
C ILE A 12 16.61 3.18 -7.99
N ASN A 13 17.92 3.20 -7.76
CA ASN A 13 18.81 2.17 -8.28
C ASN A 13 18.60 0.80 -7.64
N ASN A 14 18.19 0.76 -6.36
CA ASN A 14 18.08 -0.49 -5.61
C ASN A 14 16.65 -1.01 -5.47
N PHE A 15 15.64 -0.13 -5.51
CA PHE A 15 14.27 -0.49 -5.15
C PHE A 15 13.24 -0.32 -6.27
N THR A 16 13.59 0.25 -7.43
CA THR A 16 12.64 0.34 -8.57
C THR A 16 11.91 -0.99 -8.85
N PRO A 17 12.59 -2.16 -8.90
CA PRO A 17 11.89 -3.42 -9.10
C PRO A 17 10.82 -3.69 -8.05
N ARG A 18 11.10 -3.42 -6.76
CA ARG A 18 10.15 -3.60 -5.65
C ARG A 18 8.91 -2.73 -5.83
N PHE A 19 9.06 -1.47 -6.18
CA PHE A 19 7.94 -0.55 -6.37
C PHE A 19 6.99 -1.08 -7.46
N ILE A 20 7.56 -1.44 -8.61
CA ILE A 20 6.78 -1.93 -9.75
C ILE A 20 6.16 -3.30 -9.45
N THR A 21 6.91 -4.23 -8.84
CA THR A 21 6.40 -5.58 -8.55
C THR A 21 5.35 -5.59 -7.44
N SER A 22 5.42 -4.65 -6.48
CA SER A 22 4.40 -4.49 -5.44
C SER A 22 3.10 -3.90 -5.99
N GLY A 23 3.13 -3.30 -7.19
CA GLY A 23 1.93 -2.84 -7.90
C GLY A 23 1.85 -1.32 -8.14
N VAL A 24 2.93 -0.56 -7.91
CA VAL A 24 2.94 0.88 -8.26
C VAL A 24 2.87 0.99 -9.80
N PRO A 25 1.89 1.71 -10.37
CA PRO A 25 1.86 1.93 -11.81
C PRO A 25 3.13 2.66 -12.27
N LEU A 26 3.70 2.22 -13.40
CA LEU A 26 4.94 2.80 -13.91
C LEU A 26 4.84 4.30 -14.14
N ALA A 27 3.68 4.78 -14.60
CA ALA A 27 3.42 6.20 -14.79
C ALA A 27 3.53 6.99 -13.47
N ASP A 28 2.92 6.52 -12.39
CA ASP A 28 3.02 7.16 -11.08
C ASP A 28 4.45 7.16 -10.54
N PHE A 29 5.17 6.05 -10.71
CA PHE A 29 6.58 5.97 -10.33
C PHE A 29 7.41 7.03 -11.08
N GLN A 30 7.23 7.13 -12.40
CA GLN A 30 7.94 8.09 -13.24
C GLN A 30 7.55 9.53 -12.88
N GLU A 31 6.27 9.83 -12.68
CA GLU A 31 5.81 11.17 -12.31
C GLU A 31 6.32 11.60 -10.93
N ALA A 32 6.38 10.67 -9.96
CA ALA A 32 6.87 10.96 -8.62
C ALA A 32 8.40 11.15 -8.57
N THR A 33 9.17 10.51 -9.47
CA THR A 33 10.65 10.49 -9.43
C THR A 33 11.32 11.39 -10.47
N ASN A 34 10.65 11.69 -11.59
CA ASN A 34 11.24 12.51 -12.64
C ASN A 34 11.52 13.94 -12.16
N GLY A 35 12.75 14.39 -12.41
CA GLY A 35 13.24 15.71 -11.99
C GLY A 35 13.33 15.91 -10.48
N LEU A 36 13.17 14.86 -9.65
CA LEU A 36 13.36 14.97 -8.21
C LEU A 36 14.83 15.22 -7.89
N ILE A 37 15.12 16.28 -7.14
CA ILE A 37 16.49 16.70 -6.79
C ILE A 37 16.71 16.59 -5.28
N ASN A 38 15.82 17.16 -4.46
CA ASN A 38 15.95 17.15 -3.00
C ASN A 38 15.19 15.97 -2.39
N TRP A 39 15.74 15.41 -1.32
CA TRP A 39 15.12 14.25 -0.64
C TRP A 39 13.84 14.64 0.11
N GLU A 40 13.80 15.87 0.61
CA GLU A 40 12.68 16.55 1.24
C GLU A 40 11.43 16.53 0.36
N ASP A 41 11.61 16.57 -0.96
CA ASP A 41 10.54 16.61 -1.95
C ASP A 41 9.94 15.21 -2.25
N TRP A 42 10.58 14.12 -1.79
CA TRP A 42 10.13 12.75 -2.05
C TRP A 42 8.73 12.51 -1.50
N LEU A 43 8.57 12.64 -0.17
CA LEU A 43 7.30 12.33 0.49
C LEU A 43 6.15 13.19 -0.05
N PRO A 44 6.26 14.52 -0.16
CA PRO A 44 5.20 15.36 -0.71
C PRO A 44 4.80 14.98 -2.13
N ARG A 45 5.76 14.71 -3.03
CA ARG A 45 5.46 14.34 -4.43
C ARG A 45 4.78 12.99 -4.55
N TRP A 46 5.25 12.00 -3.81
CA TRP A 46 4.63 10.68 -3.78
C TRP A 46 3.24 10.73 -3.14
N SER A 47 3.05 11.47 -2.05
CA SER A 47 1.73 11.68 -1.44
C SER A 47 0.77 12.35 -2.41
N ALA A 48 1.20 13.34 -3.19
CA ALA A 48 0.37 13.96 -4.23
C ALA A 48 -0.10 12.96 -5.30
N ARG A 49 0.73 11.94 -5.64
CA ARG A 49 0.28 10.84 -6.53
C ARG A 49 -0.76 9.96 -5.86
N ALA A 50 -0.57 9.63 -4.59
CA ALA A 50 -1.53 8.83 -3.83
C ALA A 50 -2.88 9.55 -3.71
N GLU A 51 -2.89 10.87 -3.52
CA GLU A 51 -4.10 11.70 -3.43
C GLU A 51 -4.96 11.63 -4.70
N VAL A 52 -4.34 11.54 -5.89
CA VAL A 52 -5.07 11.35 -7.16
C VAL A 52 -5.89 10.06 -7.10
N HIS A 53 -5.25 8.95 -6.72
CA HIS A 53 -5.92 7.66 -6.61
C HIS A 53 -6.93 7.63 -5.45
N GLU A 54 -6.62 8.26 -4.31
CA GLU A 54 -7.56 8.34 -3.20
C GLU A 54 -8.85 9.04 -3.62
N LYS A 55 -8.71 10.19 -4.31
CA LYS A 55 -9.85 10.95 -4.82
C LYS A 55 -10.70 10.10 -5.77
N MET A 56 -10.07 9.49 -6.79
CA MET A 56 -10.77 8.62 -7.75
C MET A 56 -11.47 7.45 -7.05
N GLY A 57 -10.83 6.86 -6.03
CA GLY A 57 -11.40 5.76 -5.27
C GLY A 57 -12.62 6.17 -4.45
N ARG A 58 -12.59 7.35 -3.83
CA ARG A 58 -13.74 7.90 -3.09
C ARG A 58 -14.89 8.28 -4.01
N GLU A 59 -14.61 8.94 -5.15
CA GLU A 59 -15.61 9.25 -6.17
C GLU A 59 -16.26 7.96 -6.72
N ALA A 60 -15.48 6.90 -6.91
CA ALA A 60 -16.01 5.60 -7.30
C ALA A 60 -16.92 4.97 -6.22
N LEU A 61 -16.60 5.12 -4.93
CA LEU A 61 -17.50 4.68 -3.85
C LEU A 61 -18.83 5.44 -3.87
N GLU A 62 -18.77 6.77 -4.01
CA GLU A 62 -19.97 7.61 -4.09
C GLU A 62 -20.86 7.24 -5.29
N ALA A 63 -20.24 6.82 -6.40
CA ALA A 63 -20.91 6.33 -7.59
C ALA A 63 -21.34 4.85 -7.53
N ASN A 64 -21.11 4.13 -6.43
CA ASN A 64 -21.34 2.69 -6.26
C ASN A 64 -20.54 1.80 -7.24
N ASN A 65 -19.40 2.28 -7.74
CA ASN A 65 -18.47 1.52 -8.58
C ASN A 65 -17.43 0.80 -7.70
N GLU A 66 -17.89 -0.20 -6.94
CA GLU A 66 -17.12 -0.82 -5.85
C GLU A 66 -15.75 -1.41 -6.28
N LEU A 67 -15.69 -2.10 -7.42
CA LEU A 67 -14.43 -2.68 -7.91
C LEU A 67 -13.40 -1.58 -8.23
N SER A 68 -13.83 -0.53 -8.94
CA SER A 68 -12.98 0.61 -9.26
C SER A 68 -12.54 1.35 -7.99
N ALA A 69 -13.42 1.49 -7.02
CA ALA A 69 -13.09 2.05 -5.72
C ALA A 69 -12.00 1.24 -5.00
N ALA A 70 -12.15 -0.08 -4.93
CA ALA A 70 -11.17 -0.97 -4.32
C ALA A 70 -9.80 -0.84 -4.99
N ASP A 71 -9.74 -0.86 -6.31
CA ASP A 71 -8.48 -0.78 -7.06
C ASP A 71 -7.77 0.57 -6.85
N HIS A 72 -8.51 1.68 -6.94
CA HIS A 72 -7.94 3.02 -6.73
C HIS A 72 -7.48 3.23 -5.28
N LEU A 73 -8.31 2.87 -4.29
CA LEU A 73 -7.95 3.01 -2.88
C LEU A 73 -6.77 2.11 -2.48
N THR A 74 -6.67 0.93 -3.08
CA THR A 74 -5.51 0.03 -2.87
C THR A 74 -4.24 0.61 -3.49
N THR A 75 -4.35 1.18 -4.69
CA THR A 75 -3.23 1.87 -5.34
C THR A 75 -2.79 3.09 -4.52
N ALA A 76 -3.73 3.89 -4.01
CA ALA A 76 -3.44 5.01 -3.12
C ALA A 76 -2.71 4.55 -1.86
N ALA A 77 -3.16 3.47 -1.24
CA ALA A 77 -2.51 2.91 -0.06
C ALA A 77 -1.06 2.50 -0.32
N LEU A 78 -0.80 1.86 -1.46
CA LEU A 78 0.53 1.45 -1.87
C LEU A 78 1.44 2.65 -2.15
N ILE A 79 0.93 3.66 -2.85
CA ILE A 79 1.71 4.87 -3.15
C ILE A 79 2.00 5.64 -1.85
N TYR A 80 1.05 5.77 -0.92
CA TYR A 80 1.31 6.35 0.40
C TYR A 80 2.34 5.54 1.21
N HIS A 81 2.33 4.21 1.12
CA HIS A 81 3.36 3.38 1.74
C HIS A 81 4.75 3.75 1.22
N PHE A 82 4.90 3.94 -0.10
CA PHE A 82 6.16 4.33 -0.72
C PHE A 82 6.50 5.82 -0.58
N ALA A 83 5.51 6.69 -0.36
CA ALA A 83 5.73 8.10 -0.06
C ALA A 83 6.52 8.27 1.25
N LYS A 84 6.21 7.46 2.27
CA LYS A 84 6.92 7.46 3.55
C LYS A 84 8.21 6.62 3.55
N PHE A 85 8.58 5.99 2.44
CA PHE A 85 9.70 5.05 2.36
C PHE A 85 11.01 5.75 2.72
N MET A 86 11.70 5.24 3.74
CA MET A 86 12.97 5.78 4.26
C MET A 86 12.93 7.25 4.74
N ALA A 87 11.76 7.87 4.91
CA ALA A 87 11.60 9.25 5.37
C ALA A 87 11.78 9.40 6.90
N VAL A 88 12.75 8.69 7.49
CA VAL A 88 12.93 8.56 8.95
C VAL A 88 13.27 9.87 9.64
N GLN A 89 13.80 10.85 8.90
CA GLN A 89 14.09 12.20 9.39
C GLN A 89 12.83 13.07 9.56
N PHE A 90 11.67 12.61 9.07
CA PHE A 90 10.38 13.30 9.13
C PHE A 90 9.33 12.42 9.84
N PRO A 91 9.49 12.15 11.15
CA PRO A 91 8.70 11.13 11.84
C PRO A 91 7.21 11.47 11.96
N GLU A 92 6.84 12.74 11.99
CA GLU A 92 5.44 13.16 12.08
C GLU A 92 4.74 12.98 10.73
N GLU A 93 5.37 13.42 9.65
CA GLU A 93 4.93 13.29 8.28
C GLU A 93 4.88 11.81 7.86
N MET A 94 5.87 11.03 8.26
CA MET A 94 5.90 9.58 8.06
C MET A 94 4.70 8.91 8.76
N ARG A 95 4.37 9.31 9.99
CA ARG A 95 3.22 8.78 10.73
C ARG A 95 1.89 9.18 10.10
N ALA A 96 1.74 10.45 9.69
CA ALA A 96 0.54 10.94 9.01
C ALA A 96 0.32 10.20 7.67
N THR A 97 1.38 10.06 6.88
CA THR A 97 1.36 9.36 5.59
C THR A 97 1.07 7.86 5.77
N HIS A 98 1.62 7.23 6.82
CA HIS A 98 1.27 5.86 7.15
C HIS A 98 -0.23 5.70 7.50
N ALA A 99 -0.80 6.64 8.27
CA ALA A 99 -2.22 6.62 8.60
C ALA A 99 -3.10 6.69 7.34
N LYS A 100 -2.71 7.49 6.34
CA LYS A 100 -3.38 7.54 5.02
C LYS A 100 -3.32 6.21 4.27
N ALA A 101 -2.17 5.54 4.26
CA ALA A 101 -2.03 4.22 3.66
C ALA A 101 -2.99 3.20 4.31
N VAL A 102 -3.01 3.16 5.65
CA VAL A 102 -3.91 2.28 6.42
C VAL A 102 -5.38 2.64 6.19
N GLU A 103 -5.72 3.92 6.11
CA GLU A 103 -7.08 4.40 5.86
C GLU A 103 -7.59 3.94 4.49
N CYS A 104 -6.83 4.23 3.42
CA CYS A 104 -7.22 3.89 2.05
C CYS A 104 -7.37 2.38 1.88
N HIS A 105 -6.41 1.59 2.34
CA HIS A 105 -6.50 0.13 2.24
C HIS A 105 -7.68 -0.41 3.05
N ARG A 106 -7.93 0.12 4.25
CA ARG A 106 -9.09 -0.28 5.06
C ARG A 106 -10.41 0.03 4.37
N LEU A 107 -10.52 1.17 3.69
CA LEU A 107 -11.72 1.51 2.90
C LEU A 107 -11.87 0.60 1.67
N ALA A 108 -10.77 0.18 1.05
CA ALA A 108 -10.80 -0.74 -0.09
C ALA A 108 -11.27 -2.16 0.29
N LEU A 109 -10.88 -2.65 1.47
CA LEU A 109 -11.04 -4.06 1.88
C LEU A 109 -12.43 -4.67 1.60
N PRO A 110 -13.56 -4.06 2.01
CA PRO A 110 -14.88 -4.66 1.81
C PRO A 110 -15.28 -4.79 0.33
N HIS A 111 -14.66 -4.00 -0.54
CA HIS A 111 -14.99 -3.88 -1.96
C HIS A 111 -14.01 -4.64 -2.87
N MET A 112 -12.95 -5.22 -2.30
CA MET A 112 -12.02 -6.07 -3.05
C MET A 112 -12.72 -7.36 -3.51
N ASP A 113 -12.17 -8.02 -4.53
CA ASP A 113 -12.58 -9.36 -4.93
C ASP A 113 -11.46 -10.40 -4.72
N PRO A 114 -11.61 -11.38 -3.79
CA PRO A 114 -12.66 -11.46 -2.77
C PRO A 114 -12.53 -10.38 -1.68
N PRO A 115 -13.63 -10.07 -0.96
CA PRO A 115 -13.62 -9.01 0.05
C PRO A 115 -12.74 -9.38 1.23
N GLY A 116 -12.28 -8.34 1.93
CA GLY A 116 -11.45 -8.46 3.10
C GLY A 116 -12.04 -7.78 4.34
N GLU A 117 -11.48 -8.14 5.48
CA GLU A 117 -11.83 -7.59 6.78
C GLU A 117 -10.56 -7.19 7.54
N ARG A 118 -10.58 -6.00 8.16
CA ARG A 118 -9.51 -5.60 9.08
C ARG A 118 -9.75 -6.26 10.43
N VAL A 119 -8.80 -7.08 10.86
CA VAL A 119 -8.85 -7.80 12.15
C VAL A 119 -7.96 -7.13 13.19
N ALA A 120 -8.33 -7.26 14.46
CA ALA A 120 -7.53 -6.82 15.60
C ALA A 120 -7.23 -8.04 16.49
N ILE A 121 -5.96 -8.40 16.59
CA ILE A 121 -5.46 -9.60 17.28
C ILE A 121 -4.85 -9.14 18.62
N PRO A 122 -5.38 -9.59 19.77
CA PRO A 122 -4.77 -9.30 21.07
C PRO A 122 -3.36 -9.88 21.15
N PHE A 123 -2.39 -9.08 21.59
CA PHE A 123 -1.00 -9.52 21.76
C PHE A 123 -0.31 -8.65 22.81
N GLU A 124 0.17 -9.25 23.90
CA GLU A 124 0.99 -8.58 24.93
C GLU A 124 0.42 -7.24 25.45
N GLY A 125 -0.89 -7.15 25.66
CA GLY A 125 -1.56 -5.91 26.11
C GLY A 125 -1.81 -4.87 25.01
N HIS A 126 -1.39 -5.17 23.78
CA HIS A 126 -1.62 -4.38 22.57
C HIS A 126 -2.54 -5.11 21.58
N ARG A 127 -2.76 -4.48 20.42
CA ARG A 127 -3.50 -5.05 19.29
C ARG A 127 -2.61 -5.03 18.05
N LEU A 128 -2.37 -6.21 17.48
CA LEU A 128 -1.81 -6.36 16.14
C LEU A 128 -2.96 -6.28 15.13
N PHE A 129 -2.83 -5.43 14.11
CA PHE A 129 -3.85 -5.31 13.08
C PHE A 129 -3.45 -6.11 11.85
N GLY A 130 -4.38 -6.89 11.30
CA GLY A 130 -4.18 -7.61 10.04
C GLY A 130 -5.31 -7.39 9.05
N ASN A 131 -5.08 -7.77 7.79
CA ASN A 131 -6.04 -7.65 6.69
C ASN A 131 -6.45 -9.04 6.17
N LEU A 132 -7.48 -9.65 6.76
CA LEU A 132 -7.90 -11.00 6.42
C LEU A 132 -8.73 -11.01 5.12
N ARG A 133 -8.35 -11.85 4.15
CA ARG A 133 -9.14 -12.11 2.93
C ARG A 133 -9.35 -13.61 2.78
N LYS A 134 -10.57 -14.02 2.44
CA LYS A 134 -10.95 -15.43 2.29
C LYS A 134 -11.29 -15.72 0.82
N PRO A 135 -10.83 -16.84 0.25
CA PRO A 135 -11.19 -17.22 -1.12
C PRO A 135 -12.68 -17.53 -1.25
N LYS A 136 -13.25 -17.27 -2.43
CA LYS A 136 -14.66 -17.59 -2.74
C LYS A 136 -14.89 -19.11 -2.68
N GLY A 137 -16.01 -19.52 -2.09
CA GLY A 137 -16.49 -20.92 -2.14
C GLY A 137 -15.74 -21.93 -1.26
N VAL A 138 -14.74 -21.52 -0.47
CA VAL A 138 -14.02 -22.41 0.45
C VAL A 138 -14.44 -22.12 1.89
N GLN A 139 -15.15 -23.05 2.52
CA GLN A 139 -15.71 -22.88 3.87
C GLN A 139 -14.64 -22.79 4.97
N LYS A 140 -13.57 -23.60 4.87
CA LYS A 140 -12.47 -23.66 5.84
C LYS A 140 -11.12 -23.65 5.12
N PRO A 141 -10.71 -22.52 4.54
CA PRO A 141 -9.46 -22.44 3.80
C PRO A 141 -8.27 -22.54 4.78
N PRO A 142 -7.13 -23.13 4.38
CA PRO A 142 -5.87 -22.89 5.07
C PRO A 142 -5.54 -21.39 5.04
N VAL A 143 -4.84 -20.89 6.05
CA VAL A 143 -4.51 -19.46 6.19
C VAL A 143 -3.01 -19.26 6.03
N ILE A 144 -2.63 -18.36 5.12
CA ILE A 144 -1.26 -17.87 4.96
C ILE A 144 -1.11 -16.59 5.76
N ILE A 145 -0.35 -16.64 6.85
CA ILE A 145 0.05 -15.45 7.61
C ILE A 145 1.25 -14.84 6.89
N MET A 146 1.14 -13.56 6.52
CA MET A 146 2.17 -12.86 5.74
C MET A 146 2.82 -11.80 6.62
N VAL A 147 4.11 -11.95 6.89
CA VAL A 147 4.86 -11.08 7.79
C VAL A 147 5.87 -10.28 6.97
N PRO A 148 5.67 -8.96 6.77
CA PRO A 148 6.60 -8.11 6.06
C PRO A 148 7.91 -7.91 6.86
N GLY A 149 8.98 -7.54 6.15
CA GLY A 149 10.25 -7.12 6.76
C GLY A 149 10.24 -5.67 7.26
N LEU A 150 11.41 -5.17 7.66
CA LEU A 150 11.60 -3.89 8.36
C LEU A 150 10.85 -2.69 7.76
N GLU A 151 10.96 -2.50 6.44
CA GLU A 151 10.41 -1.31 5.75
C GLU A 151 9.04 -1.56 5.11
N ALA A 152 8.58 -2.81 5.10
CA ALA A 152 7.33 -3.22 4.47
C ALA A 152 6.17 -3.20 5.48
N THR A 153 4.94 -3.11 4.98
CA THR A 153 3.74 -3.25 5.83
C THR A 153 2.72 -4.17 5.17
N LYS A 154 1.70 -4.60 5.93
CA LYS A 154 0.55 -5.35 5.41
C LYS A 154 -0.16 -4.66 4.23
N GLU A 155 -0.11 -3.32 4.16
CA GLU A 155 -0.63 -2.53 3.03
C GLU A 155 0.23 -2.60 1.76
N GLU A 156 1.50 -2.99 1.83
CA GLU A 156 2.35 -3.18 0.65
C GLU A 156 2.24 -4.61 0.11
N ILE A 157 2.34 -5.60 1.01
CA ILE A 157 2.46 -7.02 0.61
C ILE A 157 1.12 -7.63 0.16
N PHE A 158 0.04 -6.84 0.08
CA PHE A 158 -1.25 -7.27 -0.43
C PHE A 158 -1.15 -7.79 -1.88
N GLY A 159 -0.19 -7.30 -2.68
CA GLY A 159 0.02 -7.71 -4.07
C GLY A 159 0.34 -9.20 -4.24
N TYR A 160 0.84 -9.88 -3.21
CA TYR A 160 1.07 -11.33 -3.24
C TYR A 160 -0.18 -12.15 -2.90
N ALA A 161 -1.19 -11.53 -2.28
CA ALA A 161 -2.40 -12.24 -1.82
C ALA A 161 -3.22 -12.90 -2.95
N PRO A 162 -3.40 -12.31 -4.15
CA PRO A 162 -4.21 -12.90 -5.21
C PRO A 162 -3.78 -14.32 -5.60
N ALA A 163 -2.47 -14.61 -5.61
CA ALA A 163 -1.96 -15.93 -5.97
C ALA A 163 -2.39 -17.02 -4.96
N PHE A 164 -2.46 -16.69 -3.67
CA PHE A 164 -2.91 -17.60 -2.63
C PHE A 164 -4.42 -17.77 -2.63
N LEU A 165 -5.16 -16.66 -2.77
CA LEU A 165 -6.62 -16.66 -2.85
C LEU A 165 -7.13 -17.49 -4.04
N ALA A 166 -6.50 -17.36 -5.21
CA ALA A 166 -6.81 -18.15 -6.39
C ALA A 166 -6.58 -19.67 -6.21
N ARG A 167 -5.82 -20.07 -5.18
CA ARG A 167 -5.51 -21.47 -4.85
C ARG A 167 -6.31 -21.99 -3.64
N GLY A 168 -7.36 -21.26 -3.23
CA GLY A 168 -8.22 -21.66 -2.12
C GLY A 168 -7.58 -21.47 -0.74
N MET A 169 -6.57 -20.60 -0.62
CA MET A 169 -5.94 -20.25 0.64
C MET A 169 -6.33 -18.83 1.06
N ALA A 170 -6.73 -18.65 2.32
CA ALA A 170 -6.95 -17.33 2.90
C ALA A 170 -5.61 -16.64 3.19
N THR A 171 -5.60 -15.32 3.21
CA THR A 171 -4.40 -14.52 3.47
C THR A 171 -4.62 -13.59 4.65
N LEU A 172 -3.61 -13.48 5.52
CA LEU A 172 -3.59 -12.57 6.65
C LEU A 172 -2.22 -11.86 6.72
N PRO A 173 -2.04 -10.76 5.98
CA PRO A 173 -0.97 -9.81 6.22
C PRO A 173 -1.15 -9.11 7.57
N ILE A 174 -0.10 -9.08 8.38
CA ILE A 174 -0.06 -8.46 9.73
C ILE A 174 1.04 -7.40 9.75
#